data_AF-A0A8J4YPR4-F1
#
_entry.id   AF-A0A8J4YPR4-F1
#
_cell.length_a   1.000
_cell.length_b   1.000
_cell.length_c   1.000
_cell.angle_alpha   90.00
_cell.angle_beta   90.00
_cell.angle_gamma   90.00
#
_symmetry.space_group_name_H-M   'P 1'
#
loop_
_entity.id
_entity.type
_entity.pdbx_description
1 polymer ?
#
loop_
_entity_poly.entity_id
_entity_poly.type
_entity_poly.pdbx_seq_one_letter_code
_entity_poly.pdbx_strand_id
1 'polypeptide(L)'
;MVGGGGGRGVVLDVSGAPSSEAHVLPSRPRVVPVCSCEMGKHTMTGRGKGGKGLGKGGAKRHRKVLRDNIQGITKPAIRRLARRGGVKRISGLIYEETRGVLKVFLENVIRDAVTYTEHAKRKTVTAMDVVYALKRQGRTLYGFGG
;
A
#
# COMPACT_ATOMS: atom_id res chain seq x y z
N MET A 1 -66.36 32.09 11.03
CA MET A 1 -67.07 30.85 10.65
C MET A 1 -66.37 30.34 9.39
N VAL A 2 -65.66 29.23 9.26
CA VAL A 2 -65.41 27.95 9.97
C VAL A 2 -63.98 27.58 9.50
N GLY A 3 -62.98 27.23 10.32
CA GLY A 3 -62.81 25.98 11.06
C GLY A 3 -61.92 24.99 10.25
N GLY A 4 -60.94 24.36 10.91
CA GLY A 4 -60.29 23.14 10.40
C GLY A 4 -58.77 23.05 10.56
N GLY A 5 -58.31 22.53 11.70
CA GLY A 5 -56.94 22.05 11.87
C GLY A 5 -56.76 20.56 11.50
N GLY A 6 -55.49 20.13 11.53
CA GLY A 6 -55.04 18.75 11.32
C GLY A 6 -54.28 18.63 10.00
N GLY A 7 -53.00 18.25 9.93
CA GLY A 7 -52.24 17.35 10.79
C GLY A 7 -51.86 16.11 9.97
N ARG A 8 -50.57 15.79 9.98
CA ARG A 8 -49.92 14.51 9.59
C ARG A 8 -49.51 14.34 8.13
N GLY A 9 -48.28 13.84 7.97
CA GLY A 9 -47.87 13.06 6.80
C GLY A 9 -46.69 13.62 6.03
N VAL A 10 -45.49 13.65 6.64
CA VAL A 10 -44.27 13.54 5.84
C VAL A 10 -44.22 12.12 5.27
N VAL A 11 -44.83 11.95 4.10
CA VAL A 11 -44.68 10.75 3.30
C VAL A 11 -43.26 10.73 2.74
N LEU A 12 -42.45 9.83 3.28
CA LEU A 12 -41.29 9.29 2.60
C LEU A 12 -41.80 8.56 1.36
N ASP A 13 -41.37 8.99 0.18
CA ASP A 13 -41.30 8.08 -0.95
C ASP A 13 -39.96 8.22 -1.67
N VAL A 14 -39.30 7.08 -1.73
CA VAL A 14 -38.02 6.79 -2.34
C VAL A 14 -38.32 6.40 -3.78
N SER A 15 -37.93 7.20 -4.78
CA SER A 15 -37.64 6.65 -6.12
C SER A 15 -37.28 7.72 -7.16
N GLY A 16 -36.22 7.45 -7.92
CA GLY A 16 -36.17 7.85 -9.34
C GLY A 16 -35.29 9.04 -9.71
N ALA A 17 -33.97 8.85 -9.74
CA ALA A 17 -33.10 9.65 -10.60
C ALA A 17 -32.84 8.88 -11.91
N PRO A 18 -33.35 9.33 -13.08
CA PRO A 18 -32.83 8.94 -14.39
C PRO A 18 -31.68 9.89 -14.77
N SER A 19 -30.48 9.36 -14.97
CA SER A 19 -29.94 8.88 -16.25
C SER A 19 -29.57 9.98 -17.25
N SER A 20 -28.24 10.12 -17.40
CA SER A 20 -27.51 10.40 -18.64
C SER A 20 -27.75 11.72 -19.39
N GLU A 21 -26.99 12.75 -19.03
CA GLU A 21 -26.45 13.70 -20.01
C GLU A 21 -24.94 13.49 -20.12
N ALA A 22 -24.55 12.78 -21.18
CA ALA A 22 -23.17 12.60 -21.58
C ALA A 22 -22.69 13.89 -22.27
N HIS A 23 -22.00 14.76 -21.53
CA HIS A 23 -21.22 15.83 -22.14
C HIS A 23 -19.98 15.24 -22.82
N VAL A 24 -20.05 15.18 -24.15
CA VAL A 24 -18.94 14.91 -25.07
C VAL A 24 -17.91 16.03 -24.92
N LEU A 25 -16.73 15.72 -24.38
CA LEU A 25 -15.59 16.63 -24.35
C LEU A 25 -14.82 16.55 -25.68
N PRO A 26 -14.48 17.68 -26.33
CA PRO A 26 -13.69 17.66 -27.56
C PRO A 26 -12.23 17.26 -27.29
N SER A 27 -11.74 16.38 -28.15
CA SER A 27 -10.37 15.89 -28.26
C SER A 27 -9.37 17.04 -28.42
N ARG A 28 -8.69 17.43 -27.34
CA ARG A 28 -7.52 18.32 -27.44
C ARG A 28 -6.35 17.56 -28.07
N PRO A 29 -5.70 18.07 -29.13
CA PRO A 29 -4.45 17.50 -29.62
C PRO A 29 -3.37 17.66 -28.55
N ARG A 30 -2.74 16.55 -28.16
CA ARG A 30 -1.53 16.56 -27.33
C ARG A 30 -0.38 17.09 -28.18
N VAL A 31 -0.06 18.37 -28.03
CA VAL A 31 1.25 18.90 -28.41
C VAL A 31 2.26 18.29 -27.45
N VAL A 32 3.00 17.29 -27.95
CA VAL A 32 4.11 16.66 -27.23
C VAL A 32 5.29 17.64 -27.18
N PRO A 33 5.85 17.98 -26.00
CA PRO A 33 7.16 18.59 -25.96
C PRO A 33 8.20 17.54 -26.36
N VAL A 34 8.92 17.82 -27.44
CA VAL A 34 10.08 17.05 -27.88
C VAL A 34 11.19 17.29 -26.85
N CYS A 35 11.28 16.43 -25.84
CA CYS A 35 12.46 16.37 -24.98
C CYS A 35 13.57 15.65 -25.78
N SER A 36 14.41 16.43 -26.44
CA SER A 36 15.69 15.98 -26.97
C SER A 36 16.59 15.56 -25.80
N CYS A 37 16.65 14.26 -25.53
CA CYS A 37 17.72 13.67 -24.73
C CYS A 37 18.58 12.85 -25.69
N GLU A 38 19.76 13.38 -25.97
CA GLU A 38 20.73 12.87 -26.92
C GLU A 38 21.13 11.43 -26.57
N MET A 39 20.98 10.52 -27.54
CA MET A 39 21.35 9.11 -27.40
C MET A 39 22.87 8.94 -27.50
N GLY A 40 23.53 8.97 -26.34
CA GLY A 40 24.92 8.51 -26.18
C GLY A 40 25.02 7.00 -26.41
N LYS A 41 25.67 6.61 -27.50
CA LYS A 41 25.92 5.23 -27.92
C LYS A 41 26.96 4.58 -27.00
N HIS A 42 26.56 3.57 -26.22
CA HIS A 42 27.50 2.63 -25.60
C HIS A 42 27.20 1.22 -26.07
N THR A 43 28.07 0.75 -26.97
CA THR A 43 28.25 -0.65 -27.36
C THR A 43 28.59 -1.50 -26.14
N MET A 44 27.76 -2.51 -25.82
CA MET A 44 28.13 -3.55 -24.88
C MET A 44 28.39 -4.85 -25.65
N THR A 45 29.67 -5.15 -25.82
CA THR A 45 30.17 -6.41 -26.37
C THR A 45 30.03 -7.54 -25.35
N GLY A 46 29.58 -8.71 -25.81
CA GLY A 46 29.90 -10.02 -25.23
C GLY A 46 29.25 -10.38 -23.89
N ARG A 47 28.13 -11.14 -23.94
CA ARG A 47 27.68 -11.96 -22.81
C ARG A 47 27.48 -13.41 -23.25
N GLY A 48 28.58 -14.10 -23.51
CA GLY A 48 28.62 -15.55 -23.50
C GLY A 48 28.83 -16.06 -22.06
N LYS A 49 27.86 -16.81 -21.53
CA LYS A 49 28.11 -17.83 -20.50
C LYS A 49 27.30 -19.07 -20.86
N GLY A 50 27.95 -19.97 -21.60
CA GLY A 50 27.48 -21.32 -21.83
C GLY A 50 27.52 -22.13 -20.53
N GLY A 51 26.39 -22.76 -20.22
CA GLY A 51 26.19 -24.09 -19.64
C GLY A 51 26.97 -24.53 -18.39
N LYS A 52 26.23 -24.91 -17.34
CA LYS A 52 26.09 -26.33 -16.92
C LYS A 52 25.20 -26.45 -15.67
N GLY A 53 24.21 -27.35 -15.76
CA GLY A 53 23.70 -28.10 -14.61
C GLY A 53 22.62 -27.43 -13.76
N LEU A 54 21.37 -27.42 -14.25
CA LEU A 54 20.21 -27.43 -13.35
C LEU A 54 20.11 -28.81 -12.69
N GLY A 55 20.96 -29.05 -11.70
CA GLY A 55 20.73 -30.08 -10.71
C GLY A 55 19.52 -29.67 -9.88
N LYS A 56 18.40 -30.38 -10.07
CA LYS A 56 17.24 -30.33 -9.18
C LYS A 56 17.64 -30.87 -7.80
N GLY A 57 18.38 -30.09 -7.03
CA GLY A 57 18.56 -30.24 -5.60
C GLY A 57 17.88 -29.07 -4.95
N GLY A 58 16.64 -29.26 -4.48
CA GLY A 58 15.90 -28.25 -3.75
C GLY A 58 16.77 -27.73 -2.62
N ALA A 59 17.28 -26.50 -2.76
CA ALA A 59 17.99 -25.83 -1.70
C ALA A 59 17.05 -25.85 -0.50
N LYS A 60 17.38 -26.69 0.51
CA LYS A 60 16.71 -26.67 1.80
C LYS A 60 16.69 -25.19 2.20
N ARG A 61 15.49 -24.62 2.23
CA ARG A 61 15.28 -23.26 2.73
C ARG A 61 15.60 -23.35 4.21
N HIS A 62 16.87 -23.16 4.56
CA HIS A 62 17.23 -22.85 5.93
C HIS A 62 16.35 -21.66 6.31
N ARG A 63 15.46 -21.90 7.29
CA ARG A 63 14.71 -20.85 7.97
C ARG A 63 15.72 -19.75 8.27
N LYS A 64 15.52 -18.56 7.71
CA LYS A 64 16.40 -17.42 7.99
C LYS A 64 16.43 -17.30 9.52
N VAL A 65 17.61 -17.49 10.09
CA VAL A 65 17.84 -17.21 11.52
C VAL A 65 17.35 -15.79 11.76
N LEU A 66 16.59 -15.57 12.84
CA LEU A 66 16.14 -14.25 13.25
C LEU A 66 17.39 -13.42 13.58
N ARG A 67 17.87 -12.68 12.59
CA ARG A 67 18.86 -11.63 12.75
C ARG A 67 18.13 -10.31 12.94
N ASP A 68 18.84 -9.28 13.38
CA ASP A 68 18.31 -7.93 13.50
C ASP A 68 17.91 -7.37 12.12
N ASN A 69 16.71 -7.74 11.68
CA ASN A 69 16.11 -7.31 10.41
C ASN A 69 15.89 -5.80 10.36
N ILE A 70 16.03 -5.11 11.50
CA ILE A 70 15.91 -3.67 11.61
C ILE A 70 16.97 -2.92 10.80
N GLN A 71 18.19 -3.46 10.69
CA GLN A 71 19.23 -2.93 9.80
C GLN A 71 18.95 -3.24 8.32
N GLY A 72 18.05 -4.19 8.04
CA GLY A 72 17.50 -4.45 6.71
C GLY A 72 16.67 -3.28 6.16
N ILE A 73 16.17 -2.39 7.04
CA ILE A 73 15.63 -1.09 6.62
C ILE A 73 16.82 -0.15 6.34
N THR A 74 17.23 -0.16 5.07
CA THR A 74 18.41 0.55 4.59
C THR A 74 18.21 2.06 4.53
N LYS A 75 19.30 2.82 4.70
CA LYS A 75 19.31 4.30 4.56
C LYS A 75 18.64 4.80 3.25
N PRO A 76 18.86 4.20 2.06
CA PRO A 76 18.13 4.62 0.86
C PRO A 76 16.61 4.37 0.93
N ALA A 77 16.13 3.35 1.64
CA ALA A 77 14.69 3.13 1.81
C ALA A 77 14.02 4.25 2.63
N ILE A 78 14.64 4.63 3.74
CA ILE A 78 14.18 5.76 4.58
C ILE A 78 14.23 7.06 3.76
N ARG A 79 15.28 7.26 2.97
CA ARG A 79 15.35 8.41 2.05
C ARG A 79 14.19 8.43 1.06
N ARG A 80 13.83 7.29 0.44
CA ARG A 80 12.68 7.22 -0.48
C ARG A 80 11.36 7.59 0.21
N LEU A 81 11.14 7.11 1.43
CA LEU A 81 9.95 7.45 2.23
C LEU A 81 9.90 8.93 2.57
N ALA A 82 10.99 9.49 3.09
CA ALA A 82 11.09 10.90 3.44
C ALA A 82 10.91 11.82 2.22
N ARG A 83 11.44 11.44 1.03
CA ARG A 83 11.18 12.16 -0.22
C ARG A 83 9.71 12.13 -0.61
N ARG A 84 9.04 10.98 -0.48
CA ARG A 84 7.58 10.88 -0.71
C ARG A 84 6.79 11.77 0.27
N GLY A 85 7.28 11.90 1.50
CA GLY A 85 6.74 12.83 2.51
C GLY A 85 7.14 14.31 2.33
N GLY A 86 7.79 14.69 1.23
CA GLY A 86 8.16 16.10 0.96
C GLY A 86 9.39 16.61 1.73
N VAL A 87 10.15 15.73 2.39
CA VAL A 87 11.29 16.14 3.21
C VAL A 87 12.48 16.54 2.32
N LYS A 88 12.93 17.80 2.42
CA LYS A 88 14.00 18.39 1.58
C LYS A 88 15.43 18.07 2.06
N ARG A 89 15.67 18.05 3.37
CA ARG A 89 16.97 17.69 3.98
C ARG A 89 16.72 16.75 5.16
N ILE A 90 17.58 15.76 5.33
CA ILE A 90 17.43 14.71 6.36
C ILE A 90 18.74 14.66 7.15
N SER A 91 18.64 14.77 8.47
CA SER A 91 19.78 14.63 9.40
C SER A 91 20.17 13.16 9.58
N GLY A 92 21.42 12.90 9.98
CA GLY A 92 21.96 11.56 10.20
C GLY A 92 21.31 10.78 11.35
N LEU A 93 20.78 11.47 12.35
CA LEU A 93 20.17 10.85 13.53
C LEU A 93 18.79 10.23 13.23
N ILE A 94 18.10 10.75 12.22
CA ILE A 94 16.75 10.30 11.82
C ILE A 94 16.74 8.85 11.34
N TYR A 95 17.87 8.33 10.82
CA TYR A 95 17.92 6.96 10.32
C TYR A 95 17.66 5.93 11.43
N GLU A 96 18.21 6.15 12.62
CA GLU A 96 18.03 5.23 13.74
C GLU A 96 16.70 5.46 14.46
N GLU A 97 16.28 6.72 14.59
CA GLU A 97 14.99 7.08 15.17
C GLU A 97 13.82 6.49 14.35
N THR A 98 13.88 6.60 13.03
CA THR A 98 12.86 6.04 12.14
C THR A 98 12.77 4.52 12.27
N ARG A 99 13.90 3.83 12.50
CA ARG A 99 13.91 2.38 12.74
C ARG A 99 13.19 2.04 14.04
N GLY A 100 13.45 2.79 15.11
CA GLY A 100 12.74 2.62 16.38
C GLY A 100 11.23 2.76 16.22
N VAL A 101 10.77 3.82 15.55
CA VAL A 101 9.34 4.06 15.30
C VAL A 101 8.70 2.95 14.47
N LEU A 102 9.38 2.50 13.41
CA LEU A 102 8.89 1.40 12.56
C LEU A 102 8.74 0.09 13.35
N LYS A 103 9.67 -0.19 14.26
CA LYS A 103 9.61 -1.38 15.10
C LYS A 103 8.40 -1.35 16.03
N VAL A 104 8.20 -0.24 16.74
CA VAL A 104 7.04 -0.06 17.64
C VAL A 104 5.72 -0.16 16.88
N PHE A 105 5.63 0.46 15.70
CA PHE A 105 4.43 0.39 14.87
C PHE A 105 4.09 -1.05 14.46
N LEU A 106 5.08 -1.80 13.96
CA LEU A 106 4.86 -3.20 13.56
C LEU A 106 4.55 -4.10 14.74
N GLU A 107 5.19 -3.90 15.89
CA GLU A 107 4.88 -4.65 17.10
C GLU A 107 3.42 -4.48 17.52
N ASN A 108 2.91 -3.26 17.51
CA ASN A 108 1.52 -2.99 17.89
C ASN A 108 0.51 -3.65 16.94
N VAL A 109 0.75 -3.55 15.62
CA VAL A 109 -0.13 -4.17 14.61
C VAL A 109 -0.07 -5.71 14.67
N ILE A 110 1.12 -6.28 14.83
CA ILE A 110 1.30 -7.73 14.83
C ILE A 110 0.75 -8.35 16.11
N ARG A 111 0.90 -7.71 17.28
CA ARG A 111 0.29 -8.18 18.54
C ARG A 111 -1.23 -8.34 18.38
N ASP A 112 -1.89 -7.29 17.89
CA ASP A 112 -3.33 -7.29 17.66
C ASP A 112 -3.73 -8.36 16.60
N ALA A 113 -2.98 -8.47 15.50
CA ALA A 113 -3.26 -9.45 14.45
C ALA A 113 -3.08 -10.90 14.93
N VAL A 114 -2.05 -11.19 15.73
CA VAL A 114 -1.82 -12.53 16.30
C VAL A 114 -2.95 -12.90 17.25
N THR A 115 -3.41 -11.97 18.09
CA THR A 115 -4.57 -12.19 18.96
C THR A 115 -5.81 -12.62 18.18
N TYR A 116 -6.13 -11.97 17.04
CA TYR A 116 -7.24 -12.40 16.18
C TYR A 116 -7.06 -13.80 15.60
N THR A 117 -5.83 -14.17 15.24
CA THR A 117 -5.54 -15.52 14.70
C THR A 117 -5.68 -16.61 15.75
N GLU A 118 -5.27 -16.32 16.99
CA GLU A 118 -5.39 -17.22 18.13
C GLU A 118 -6.86 -17.44 18.51
N HIS A 119 -7.67 -16.39 18.50
CA HIS A 119 -9.12 -16.49 18.71
C HIS A 119 -9.78 -17.41 17.67
N ALA A 120 -9.30 -17.37 16.43
CA ALA A 120 -9.79 -18.23 15.36
C ALA A 120 -9.17 -19.64 15.33
N LYS A 121 -8.28 -19.97 16.29
CA LYS A 121 -7.53 -21.24 16.38
C LYS A 121 -6.71 -21.57 15.11
N ARG A 122 -6.29 -20.56 14.35
CA ARG A 122 -5.48 -20.71 13.14
C ARG A 122 -4.01 -20.49 13.46
N LYS A 123 -3.13 -21.26 12.81
CA LYS A 123 -1.66 -21.09 12.92
C LYS A 123 -1.08 -20.13 11.88
N THR A 124 -1.93 -19.59 11.00
CA THR A 124 -1.53 -18.75 9.87
C THR A 124 -2.23 -17.41 9.97
N VAL A 125 -1.44 -16.33 9.99
CA VAL A 125 -1.95 -14.96 9.94
C VAL A 125 -2.51 -14.69 8.54
N THR A 126 -3.79 -14.33 8.46
CA THR A 126 -4.44 -13.96 7.20
C THR A 126 -4.38 -12.46 6.95
N ALA A 127 -4.57 -12.03 5.70
CA ALA A 127 -4.65 -10.61 5.37
C ALA A 127 -5.80 -9.91 6.12
N MET A 128 -6.91 -10.62 6.33
CA MET A 128 -8.08 -10.10 7.05
C MET A 128 -7.76 -9.79 8.52
N ASP A 129 -6.97 -10.62 9.19
CA ASP A 129 -6.58 -10.40 10.60
C ASP A 129 -5.77 -9.09 10.74
N VAL A 130 -4.92 -8.78 9.75
CA VAL A 130 -4.17 -7.52 9.69
C VAL A 130 -5.08 -6.34 9.40
N VAL A 131 -6.04 -6.48 8.47
CA VAL A 131 -7.03 -5.42 8.16
C VAL A 131 -7.88 -5.11 9.39
N TYR A 132 -8.30 -6.12 10.16
CA TYR A 132 -9.06 -5.92 11.39
C TYR A 132 -8.24 -5.27 12.50
N ALA A 133 -6.98 -5.68 12.69
CA ALA A 133 -6.06 -5.02 13.62
C ALA A 133 -5.86 -3.54 13.27
N LEU A 134 -5.68 -3.23 11.99
CA LEU A 134 -5.52 -1.87 11.50
C LEU A 134 -6.80 -1.03 11.62
N LYS A 135 -7.97 -1.62 11.41
CA LYS A 135 -9.27 -0.97 11.63
C LYS A 135 -9.47 -0.56 13.09
N ARG A 136 -9.04 -1.39 14.05
CA ARG A 136 -9.08 -1.06 15.48
C ARG A 136 -8.20 0.15 15.83
N GLN A 137 -7.06 0.30 15.14
CA GLN A 137 -6.15 1.44 15.31
C GLN A 137 -6.54 2.68 14.49
N GLY A 138 -7.70 2.66 13.81
CA GLY A 138 -8.18 3.78 12.99
C GLY A 138 -7.45 3.95 11.65
N ARG A 139 -6.69 2.94 11.21
CA ARG A 139 -5.93 2.96 9.95
C ARG A 139 -6.58 2.02 8.95
N THR A 140 -7.64 2.44 8.27
CA THR A 140 -8.34 1.58 7.31
C THR A 140 -7.48 1.35 6.06
N LEU A 141 -7.36 0.09 5.67
CA LEU A 141 -6.50 -0.35 4.57
C LEU A 141 -7.35 -1.04 3.51
N TYR A 142 -7.40 -0.46 2.32
CA TYR A 142 -8.24 -0.90 1.21
C TYR A 142 -7.47 -1.83 0.25
N GLY A 143 -8.17 -2.74 -0.43
CA GLY A 143 -7.61 -3.62 -1.46
C GLY A 143 -7.13 -4.99 -0.96
N PHE A 144 -7.49 -5.39 0.26
CA PHE A 144 -7.03 -6.64 0.90
C PHE A 144 -8.19 -7.60 1.28
N GLY A 145 -9.38 -7.41 0.72
CA GLY A 145 -10.49 -8.36 0.82
C GLY A 145 -10.56 -9.22 -0.44
N GLY A 146 -9.99 -10.43 -0.36
CA GLY A 146 -10.06 -11.45 -1.40
C GLY A 146 -10.93 -12.62 -0.97
#